data_AF-A9BHN0-F1
#
_entry.id   AF-A9BHN0-F1
#
_cell.length_a   1.000
_cell.length_b   1.000
_cell.length_c   1.000
_cell.angle_alpha   90.00
_cell.angle_beta   90.00
_cell.angle_gamma   90.00
#
_symmetry.space_group_name_H-M   'P 1'
#
loop_
_entity.id
_entity.type
_entity.pdbx_description
1 polymer ?
#
loop_
_entity_poly.entity_id
_entity_poly.type
_entity_poly.pdbx_seq_one_letter_code
_entity_poly.pdbx_strand_id
1 'polypeptide(L)'
;MENRHADFKSTPILDILYINRLHREYGVSLSYLFEEFNVNSSTYHYKTRFFLDTSSLSKKKHSNSKTRGFCYTVNGDKVPDEFVIAELIKIKEHLNMYVSKQKTIGSTKLCAYFRKNYGIIINHKKMRRLKHEIGLVGKYTKH
;
A
#
# COMPACT_ATOMS: atom_id res chain seq x y z
N MET A 1 -19.05 -7.23 48.04
CA MET A 1 -18.04 -6.37 47.38
C MET A 1 -16.67 -6.81 47.88
N GLU A 2 -16.20 -7.95 47.38
CA GLU A 2 -14.86 -8.46 47.73
C GLU A 2 -13.87 -7.95 46.69
N ASN A 3 -12.99 -7.06 47.13
CA ASN A 3 -11.84 -6.60 46.37
C ASN A 3 -10.87 -7.78 46.21
N ARG A 4 -10.99 -8.51 45.09
CA ARG A 4 -9.92 -9.40 44.64
C ARG A 4 -8.81 -8.51 44.09
N HIS A 5 -7.77 -8.33 44.89
CA HIS A 5 -6.47 -7.85 44.43
C HIS A 5 -6.09 -8.63 43.18
N ALA A 6 -6.08 -7.95 42.03
CA ALA A 6 -5.53 -8.47 40.81
C ALA A 6 -4.01 -8.54 41.00
N ASP A 7 -3.53 -9.71 41.42
CA ASP A 7 -2.14 -10.10 41.25
C ASP A 7 -1.76 -9.80 39.79
N PHE A 8 -0.85 -8.86 39.57
CA PHE A 8 -0.19 -8.60 38.28
C PHE A 8 0.77 -9.76 37.97
N LYS A 9 0.28 -11.00 37.98
CA LYS A 9 0.95 -12.15 37.38
C LYS A 9 0.71 -12.03 35.88
N SER A 10 1.81 -11.96 35.12
CA SER A 10 1.92 -12.01 33.67
C SER A 10 0.61 -12.34 32.96
N THR A 11 0.04 -11.38 32.21
CA THR A 11 -1.12 -11.68 31.35
C THR A 11 -0.84 -12.97 30.56
N PRO A 12 -1.73 -13.98 30.59
CA PRO A 12 -1.50 -15.36 30.12
C PRO A 12 -1.49 -15.46 28.59
N ILE A 13 -0.85 -14.51 27.92
CA ILE A 13 -0.88 -14.31 26.47
C ILE A 13 0.00 -15.35 25.79
N LEU A 14 1.12 -15.72 26.41
CA LEU A 14 1.95 -16.82 25.96
C LEU A 14 1.23 -18.16 26.11
N ASP A 15 0.47 -18.35 27.18
CA ASP A 15 -0.32 -19.56 27.41
C ASP A 15 -1.45 -19.70 26.39
N ILE A 16 -2.18 -18.60 26.12
CA ILE A 16 -3.20 -18.56 25.05
C ILE A 16 -2.58 -18.87 23.68
N LEU A 17 -1.40 -18.31 23.37
CA LEU A 17 -0.67 -18.60 22.13
C LEU A 17 -0.26 -20.07 22.03
N TYR A 18 0.25 -20.64 23.12
CA TYR A 18 0.71 -22.02 23.20
C TYR A 18 -0.45 -23.00 23.03
N ILE A 19 -1.55 -22.78 23.76
CA ILE A 19 -2.77 -23.60 23.69
C ILE A 19 -3.41 -23.51 22.30
N ASN A 20 -3.51 -22.31 21.72
CA ASN A 20 -4.04 -22.13 20.37
C ASN A 20 -3.17 -22.85 19.33
N ARG A 21 -1.84 -22.87 19.50
CA ARG A 21 -0.94 -23.61 18.60
C ARG A 21 -1.10 -25.12 18.73
N LEU A 22 -1.21 -25.64 19.96
CA LEU A 22 -1.38 -27.07 20.21
C LEU A 22 -2.75 -27.58 19.78
N HIS A 23 -3.80 -26.79 20.00
CA HIS A 23 -5.19 -27.22 19.80
C HIS A 23 -5.83 -26.67 18.52
N ARG A 24 -5.02 -26.16 17.59
CA ARG A 24 -5.50 -25.62 16.31
C ARG A 24 -6.25 -26.65 15.48
N GLU A 25 -5.82 -27.92 15.56
CA GLU A 25 -6.43 -29.06 14.86
C GLU A 25 -7.74 -29.50 15.51
N TYR A 26 -7.90 -29.23 16.81
CA TYR A 26 -9.10 -29.55 17.59
C TYR A 26 -10.19 -28.47 17.48
N GLY A 27 -9.98 -27.43 16.66
CA GLY A 27 -10.99 -26.40 16.38
C GLY A 27 -11.25 -25.43 17.54
N VAL A 28 -10.36 -25.34 18.53
CA VAL A 28 -10.53 -24.42 19.65
C VAL A 28 -10.48 -22.97 19.14
N SER A 29 -11.55 -22.22 19.42
CA SER A 29 -11.65 -20.82 19.01
C SER A 29 -10.85 -19.89 19.92
N LEU A 30 -10.24 -18.86 19.35
CA LEU A 30 -9.56 -17.81 20.13
C LEU A 30 -10.53 -17.06 21.05
N SER A 31 -11.79 -16.89 20.63
CA SER A 31 -12.83 -16.27 21.45
C SER A 31 -13.07 -17.04 22.74
N TYR A 32 -13.14 -18.38 22.66
CA TYR A 32 -13.27 -19.24 23.84
C TYR A 32 -12.09 -19.07 24.80
N LEU A 33 -10.86 -19.02 24.28
CA LEU A 33 -9.66 -18.81 25.10
C LEU A 33 -9.63 -17.40 25.73
N PHE A 34 -10.16 -16.39 25.04
CA PHE A 34 -10.25 -15.04 25.59
C PHE A 34 -11.22 -14.97 26.78
N GLU A 35 -12.33 -15.68 26.70
CA GLU A 35 -13.30 -15.80 27.79
C GLU A 35 -12.70 -16.56 28.98
N GLU A 36 -12.11 -17.73 28.74
CA GLU A 36 -11.54 -18.59 29.80
C GLU A 36 -10.41 -17.88 30.58
N PHE A 37 -9.53 -17.18 29.87
CA PHE A 37 -8.40 -16.48 30.48
C PHE A 37 -8.73 -15.03 30.89
N ASN A 38 -9.97 -14.57 30.75
CA ASN A 38 -10.39 -13.19 31.00
C ASN A 38 -9.50 -12.14 30.32
N VAL A 39 -9.18 -12.36 29.04
CA VAL A 39 -8.33 -11.45 28.24
C VAL A 39 -9.14 -10.78 27.15
N ASN A 40 -9.18 -9.45 27.14
CA ASN A 40 -9.77 -8.73 26.02
C ASN A 40 -9.01 -9.02 24.71
N SER A 41 -9.75 -9.29 23.64
CA SER A 41 -9.19 -9.54 22.30
C SER A 41 -8.25 -8.43 21.84
N SER A 42 -8.59 -7.16 22.11
CA SER A 42 -7.75 -6.00 21.78
C SER A 42 -6.39 -6.06 22.50
N THR A 43 -6.38 -6.41 23.79
CA THR A 43 -5.16 -6.56 24.60
C THR A 43 -4.29 -7.71 24.10
N TYR A 44 -4.91 -8.85 23.74
CA TYR A 44 -4.20 -9.98 23.13
C TYR A 44 -3.52 -9.58 21.82
N HIS A 45 -4.26 -8.99 20.88
CA HIS A 45 -3.71 -8.58 19.58
C HIS A 45 -2.67 -7.46 19.69
N TYR A 46 -2.86 -6.53 20.63
CA TYR A 46 -1.87 -5.47 20.89
C TYR A 46 -0.56 -6.05 21.39
N LYS A 47 -0.57 -6.90 22.42
CA LYS A 47 0.66 -7.45 23.01
C LYS A 47 1.34 -8.47 22.09
N THR A 48 0.60 -9.37 21.46
CA THR A 48 1.16 -10.36 20.50
C THR A 48 1.89 -9.70 19.32
N ARG A 49 1.49 -8.47 18.95
CA ARG A 49 2.17 -7.68 17.91
C ARG A 49 3.59 -7.25 18.29
N PHE A 50 3.87 -7.09 19.60
CA PHE A 50 5.18 -6.66 20.11
C PHE A 50 6.07 -7.83 20.54
N PHE A 51 5.49 -8.96 20.97
CA PHE A 51 6.26 -10.11 21.47
C PHE A 51 6.78 -11.05 20.38
N LEU A 52 6.13 -11.10 19.22
CA LEU A 52 6.63 -11.84 18.08
C LEU A 52 7.41 -10.86 17.19
N ASP A 53 8.69 -11.12 16.98
CA ASP A 53 9.49 -10.38 16.00
C ASP A 53 8.89 -10.63 14.61
N THR A 54 7.93 -9.79 14.26
CA THR A 54 7.28 -9.80 12.96
C THR A 54 8.20 -9.20 11.91
N SER A 55 9.48 -8.89 12.16
CA SER A 55 10.44 -8.50 11.10
C SER A 55 10.42 -9.47 9.89
N SER A 56 10.16 -10.76 10.16
CA SER A 56 10.02 -11.83 9.15
C SER A 56 8.61 -11.95 8.54
N LEU A 57 7.53 -11.66 9.29
CA LEU A 57 6.11 -11.80 8.87
C LEU A 57 5.49 -10.48 8.36
N SER A 58 5.97 -9.34 8.83
CA SER A 58 5.49 -7.96 8.56
C SER A 58 6.07 -7.35 7.29
N LYS A 59 6.99 -8.06 6.62
CA LYS A 59 7.11 -7.93 5.18
C LYS A 59 5.83 -8.51 4.58
N LYS A 60 4.71 -7.80 4.74
CA LYS A 60 3.62 -7.79 3.75
C LYS A 60 4.38 -7.69 2.45
N LYS A 61 4.52 -8.81 1.73
CA LYS A 61 5.09 -8.81 0.40
C LYS A 61 4.23 -7.77 -0.31
N HIS A 62 4.79 -6.59 -0.57
CA HIS A 62 4.14 -5.63 -1.43
C HIS A 62 3.72 -6.46 -2.62
N SER A 63 2.41 -6.58 -2.86
CA SER A 63 1.93 -7.51 -3.88
C SER A 63 2.74 -7.16 -5.12
N ASN A 64 3.56 -8.10 -5.60
CA ASN A 64 4.26 -7.98 -6.88
C ASN A 64 3.20 -8.12 -7.97
N SER A 65 2.14 -7.31 -7.90
CA SER A 65 1.16 -7.12 -8.92
C SER A 65 1.97 -6.63 -10.10
N LYS A 66 2.19 -7.53 -11.06
CA LYS A 66 2.89 -7.24 -12.30
C LYS A 66 2.17 -6.05 -12.90
N THR A 67 2.80 -4.90 -12.82
CA THR A 67 2.22 -3.69 -13.36
C THR A 67 2.11 -3.87 -14.86
N ARG A 68 0.91 -3.70 -15.41
CA ARG A 68 0.68 -3.85 -16.86
C ARG A 68 1.52 -2.82 -17.62
N GLY A 69 2.41 -3.30 -18.50
CA GLY A 69 3.30 -2.48 -19.33
C GLY A 69 2.64 -1.87 -20.57
N PHE A 70 1.30 -1.82 -20.61
CA PHE A 70 0.53 -1.26 -21.71
C PHE A 70 -0.72 -0.52 -21.21
N CYS A 71 -1.19 0.42 -22.01
CA CYS A 71 -2.45 1.16 -21.84
C CYS A 71 -3.44 0.75 -22.93
N TYR A 72 -4.71 1.07 -22.74
CA TYR A 72 -5.74 0.83 -23.75
C TYR A 72 -6.11 2.15 -24.44
N THR A 73 -6.40 2.08 -25.74
CA THR A 73 -7.09 3.17 -26.45
C THR A 73 -8.60 3.12 -26.17
N VAL A 74 -9.31 4.17 -26.55
CA VAL A 74 -10.79 4.20 -26.56
C VAL A 74 -11.36 3.09 -27.46
N ASN A 75 -10.63 2.69 -28.50
CA ASN A 75 -11.01 1.61 -29.41
C ASN A 75 -10.70 0.21 -28.84
N GLY A 76 -9.98 0.10 -27.72
CA GLY A 76 -9.60 -1.16 -27.09
C GLY A 76 -8.23 -1.70 -27.48
N ASP A 77 -7.47 -0.99 -28.33
CA ASP A 77 -6.13 -1.40 -28.74
C ASP A 77 -5.11 -1.26 -27.62
N LYS A 78 -4.10 -2.13 -27.63
CA LYS A 78 -3.01 -2.11 -26.65
C LYS A 78 -1.89 -1.20 -27.13
N VAL A 79 -1.57 -0.19 -26.33
CA VAL A 79 -0.45 0.73 -26.56
C VAL A 79 0.63 0.47 -25.52
N PRO A 80 1.90 0.21 -25.91
CA PRO A 80 2.98 0.00 -24.97
C PRO A 80 3.30 1.27 -24.18
N ASP A 81 3.79 1.11 -22.95
CA ASP A 81 4.14 2.24 -22.08
C ASP A 81 5.28 3.10 -22.65
N GLU A 82 6.14 2.50 -23.48
CA GLU A 82 7.23 3.17 -24.21
C GLU A 82 6.74 4.37 -25.03
N PHE A 83 5.58 4.24 -25.69
CA PHE A 83 4.99 5.33 -26.47
C PHE A 83 4.61 6.51 -25.58
N VAL A 84 3.99 6.22 -24.43
CA VAL A 84 3.59 7.25 -23.45
C VAL A 84 4.82 7.93 -22.87
N ILE A 85 5.89 7.16 -22.60
CA ILE A 85 7.16 7.68 -22.07
C ILE A 85 7.83 8.60 -23.09
N ALA A 86 7.93 8.19 -24.36
CA ALA A 86 8.53 9.00 -25.41
C ALA A 86 7.81 10.35 -25.55
N GLU A 87 6.48 10.35 -25.47
CA GLU A 87 5.68 11.56 -25.58
C GLU A 87 5.81 12.47 -24.35
N LEU A 88 5.94 11.88 -23.15
CA LEU A 88 6.23 12.62 -21.93
C LEU A 88 7.62 13.29 -21.97
N ILE A 89 8.61 12.66 -22.61
CA ILE A 89 9.96 13.23 -22.81
C ILE A 89 9.88 14.47 -23.70
N LYS A 90 9.15 14.40 -24.83
CA LYS A 90 8.94 15.57 -25.71
C LYS A 90 8.30 16.73 -24.96
N ILE A 91 7.27 16.45 -24.15
CA ILE A 91 6.61 17.46 -23.31
C ILE A 91 7.61 18.07 -22.31
N LYS A 92 8.49 17.25 -21.71
CA LYS A 92 9.52 17.71 -20.79
C LYS A 92 10.54 18.64 -21.47
N GLU A 93 11.02 18.27 -22.65
CA GLU A 93 11.97 19.07 -23.43
C GLU A 93 11.35 20.40 -23.84
N HIS A 94 10.13 20.36 -24.39
CA HIS A 94 9.41 21.57 -24.76
C HIS A 94 9.18 22.47 -23.55
N LEU A 95 8.83 21.91 -22.39
CA LEU A 95 8.69 22.68 -21.16
C LEU A 95 10.02 23.37 -20.79
N ASN A 96 11.12 22.63 -20.73
CA ASN A 96 12.44 23.18 -20.37
C ASN A 96 12.91 24.32 -21.27
N MET A 97 12.53 24.33 -22.56
CA MET A 97 12.92 25.39 -23.50
C MET A 97 12.34 26.77 -23.15
N TYR A 98 11.15 26.83 -22.54
CA TYR A 98 10.42 28.09 -22.39
C TYR A 98 10.47 28.69 -20.97
N VAL A 99 10.78 27.94 -19.90
CA VAL A 99 10.71 28.47 -18.52
C VAL A 99 11.73 27.82 -17.57
N SER A 100 12.58 28.64 -16.93
CA SER A 100 13.63 28.19 -15.98
C SER A 100 13.13 27.68 -14.62
N LYS A 101 11.89 27.98 -14.23
CA LYS A 101 11.24 27.52 -12.99
C LYS A 101 9.83 27.00 -13.28
N GLN A 102 9.71 25.75 -13.74
CA GLN A 102 8.41 25.20 -14.13
C GLN A 102 7.68 24.49 -12.99
N LYS A 103 6.41 24.89 -12.78
CA LYS A 103 5.43 24.05 -12.09
C LYS A 103 5.19 22.80 -12.95
N THR A 104 5.52 21.62 -12.42
CA THR A 104 5.28 20.36 -13.13
C THR A 104 3.79 20.16 -13.38
N ILE A 105 3.43 19.69 -14.57
CA ILE A 105 2.04 19.37 -14.91
C ILE A 105 1.54 18.23 -14.01
N GLY A 106 0.32 18.38 -13.51
CA GLY A 106 -0.35 17.36 -12.70
C GLY A 106 -0.68 16.10 -13.52
N SER A 107 -0.63 14.93 -12.89
CA SER A 107 -0.91 13.65 -13.55
C SER A 107 -2.32 13.58 -14.12
N THR A 108 -3.31 14.22 -13.48
CA THR A 108 -4.70 14.30 -13.97
C THR A 108 -4.80 15.08 -15.28
N LYS A 109 -4.11 16.22 -15.38
CA LYS A 109 -4.06 17.03 -16.61
C LYS A 109 -3.38 16.27 -17.75
N LEU A 110 -2.29 15.55 -17.46
CA LEU A 110 -1.64 14.70 -18.45
C LEU A 110 -2.58 13.58 -18.93
N CYS A 111 -3.32 12.92 -18.04
CA CYS A 111 -4.29 11.89 -18.45
C CYS A 111 -5.36 12.47 -19.38
N ALA A 112 -5.88 13.67 -19.10
CA ALA A 112 -6.84 14.33 -19.98
C ALA A 112 -6.24 14.67 -21.36
N TYR A 113 -4.99 15.13 -21.38
CA TYR A 113 -4.25 15.40 -22.62
C TYR A 113 -4.09 14.13 -23.48
N PHE A 114 -3.62 13.02 -22.89
CA PHE A 114 -3.44 11.75 -23.60
C PHE A 114 -4.77 11.18 -24.10
N ARG A 115 -5.85 11.35 -23.33
CA ARG A 115 -7.18 10.94 -23.78
C ARG A 115 -7.68 11.78 -24.95
N LYS A 116 -7.44 13.09 -24.95
CA LYS A 116 -7.92 14.00 -26.00
C LYS A 116 -7.14 13.84 -27.31
N ASN A 117 -5.81 13.73 -27.23
CA ASN A 117 -4.96 13.74 -28.43
C ASN A 117 -4.69 12.35 -29.01
N TYR A 118 -4.59 11.34 -28.15
CA TYR A 118 -4.21 9.99 -28.56
C TYR A 118 -5.32 8.95 -28.31
N GLY A 119 -6.44 9.36 -27.71
CA GLY A 119 -7.49 8.42 -27.32
C GLY A 119 -7.00 7.39 -26.29
N ILE A 120 -5.93 7.65 -25.53
CA ILE A 120 -5.36 6.66 -24.60
C ILE A 120 -5.99 6.84 -23.22
N ILE A 121 -6.53 5.75 -22.67
CA ILE A 121 -7.12 5.70 -21.35
C ILE A 121 -6.03 5.32 -20.34
N ILE A 122 -5.55 6.31 -19.59
CA ILE A 122 -4.50 6.14 -18.58
C ILE A 122 -5.04 6.53 -17.21
N ASN A 123 -4.88 5.63 -16.23
CA ASN A 123 -5.14 5.96 -14.83
C ASN A 123 -4.08 6.93 -14.30
N HIS A 124 -4.48 7.98 -13.58
CA HIS A 124 -3.58 8.95 -12.94
C HIS A 124 -2.52 8.30 -12.03
N LYS A 125 -2.80 7.12 -11.43
CA LYS A 125 -1.81 6.34 -10.66
C LYS A 125 -0.69 5.82 -11.56
N LYS A 126 -1.04 5.28 -12.74
CA LYS A 126 -0.08 4.81 -13.74
C LYS A 126 0.72 5.97 -14.31
N MET A 127 0.06 7.07 -14.66
CA MET A 127 0.72 8.29 -15.12
C MET A 127 1.69 8.85 -14.07
N ARG A 128 1.31 8.87 -12.79
CA ARG A 128 2.21 9.29 -11.70
C ARG A 128 3.48 8.44 -11.67
N ARG A 129 3.35 7.12 -11.78
CA ARG A 129 4.51 6.21 -11.81
C ARG A 129 5.42 6.49 -13.01
N LEU A 130 4.89 6.54 -14.22
CA LEU A 130 5.67 6.86 -15.44
C LEU A 130 6.37 8.22 -15.31
N LYS A 131 5.70 9.19 -14.69
CA LYS A 131 6.28 10.50 -14.40
C LYS A 131 7.46 10.44 -13.44
N HIS A 132 7.41 9.57 -12.42
CA HIS A 132 8.51 9.33 -11.50
C HIS A 132 9.70 8.67 -12.21
N GLU A 133 9.45 7.71 -13.12
CA GLU A 133 10.50 7.05 -13.91
C GLU A 133 11.29 8.07 -14.77
N ILE A 134 10.63 9.08 -15.32
CA ILE A 134 11.24 10.13 -16.18
C ILE A 134 11.80 11.32 -15.36
N GLY A 135 11.58 11.34 -14.05
CA GLY A 135 12.01 12.44 -13.17
C GLY A 135 11.23 13.75 -13.34
N LEU A 136 10.01 13.73 -13.89
CA LEU A 136 9.14 14.91 -14.07
C LEU A 136 8.31 15.18 -12.80
N VAL A 137 8.99 15.15 -11.65
CA VAL A 137 8.37 15.25 -10.32
C VAL A 137 8.63 16.64 -9.78
N GLY A 138 7.56 17.36 -9.44
CA GLY A 138 7.70 18.65 -8.77
C GLY A 138 8.26 18.45 -7.37
N LYS A 139 9.12 19.37 -6.91
CA LYS A 139 9.51 19.42 -5.49
C LYS A 139 8.22 19.56 -4.66
N TYR A 140 7.99 18.62 -3.74
CA TYR A 140 6.95 18.77 -2.73
C TYR A 140 7.37 19.93 -1.84
N THR A 141 6.84 21.12 -2.08
CA THR A 141 6.92 22.19 -1.09
C THR A 141 5.94 21.80 0.00
N LYS A 142 6.45 21.33 1.15
CA LYS A 142 5.64 21.28 2.38
C LYS A 142 5.11 22.70 2.59
N HIS A 143 3.79 22.82 2.63
CA HIS A 143 3.11 24.03 3.05
C HIS A 143 3.26 24.20 4.56
#